data_AF-A0A3C1RKW2-F1
#
_entry.id   AF-A0A3C1RKW2-F1
#
_cell.length_a   1.000
_cell.length_b   1.000
_cell.length_c   1.000
_cell.angle_alpha   90.00
_cell.angle_beta   90.00
_cell.angle_gamma   90.00
#
_symmetry.space_group_name_H-M   'P 1'
#
loop_
_entity.id
_entity.type
_entity.pdbx_description
1 polymer ?
#
loop_
_entity_poly.entity_id
_entity_poly.type
_entity_poly.pdbx_seq_one_letter_code
_entity_poly.pdbx_strand_id
1 'polypeptide(L)'
;MLEVKAMTLDSLRVNEPWLLVLMGITGDAAEVMYAPGLARAWQQKLVHPQTAIVGVAPDLWKGKKWTEADVKAHIRKGTGIKSDQEWTALGLEESIFFKPGDVTDSSSYLALKESLQKLDEERQTEGRRMFVMSLPPQLIKVVVLNLAENGMLDDPDKNIVFIDKPFGASYQGAVELRSLLESEIVSAAVA
;
A
#
# COMPACT_ATOMS: atom_id res chain seq x y z
N MET A 1 26.46 0.70 16.11
CA MET A 1 25.14 0.05 16.22
C MET A 1 24.13 1.03 15.66
N LEU A 2 23.54 0.73 14.51
CA LEU A 2 22.44 1.52 13.95
C LEU A 2 21.17 1.18 14.72
N GLU A 3 20.52 2.18 15.32
CA GLU A 3 19.18 2.04 15.87
C GLU A 3 18.19 2.02 14.70
N VAL A 4 17.59 0.87 14.45
CA VAL A 4 16.35 0.79 13.67
C VAL A 4 15.30 1.50 14.52
N LYS A 5 14.90 2.72 14.15
CA LYS A 5 13.66 3.32 14.70
C LYS A 5 12.49 2.53 14.12
N ALA A 6 12.16 1.42 14.78
CA ALA A 6 10.85 0.82 14.60
C ALA A 6 9.83 1.88 15.02
N MET A 7 9.12 2.43 14.03
CA MET A 7 8.01 3.31 14.27
C MET A 7 7.01 2.55 15.16
N THR A 8 6.81 3.02 16.39
CA THR A 8 5.80 2.42 17.27
C THR A 8 4.44 2.76 16.71
N LEU A 9 3.46 1.86 16.82
CA LEU A 9 2.09 2.12 16.36
C LEU A 9 1.51 3.42 16.94
N ASP A 10 1.95 3.83 18.14
CA ASP A 10 1.56 5.09 18.77
C ASP A 10 2.09 6.36 18.07
N SER A 11 3.13 6.23 17.24
CA SER A 11 3.68 7.34 16.45
C SER A 11 3.04 7.50 15.08
N LEU A 12 2.22 6.53 14.65
CA LEU A 12 1.42 6.66 13.43
C LEU A 12 0.42 7.79 13.62
N ARG A 13 0.56 8.83 12.79
CA ARG A 13 -0.39 9.95 12.76
C ARG A 13 -1.68 9.52 12.05
N VAL A 14 -2.44 8.63 12.70
CA VAL A 14 -3.70 8.08 12.19
C VAL A 14 -4.78 9.14 11.93
N ASN A 15 -4.63 10.32 12.55
CA ASN A 15 -5.50 11.47 12.34
C ASN A 15 -5.12 12.30 11.11
N GLU A 16 -3.97 12.05 10.48
CA GLU A 16 -3.58 12.72 9.23
C GLU A 16 -4.10 11.92 8.03
N PRO A 17 -4.32 12.54 6.87
CA PRO A 17 -4.62 11.82 5.63
C PRO A 17 -3.42 11.03 5.10
N TRP A 18 -3.67 9.79 4.69
CA TRP A 18 -2.67 8.90 4.07
C TRP A 18 -3.13 8.38 2.71
N LEU A 19 -2.17 8.12 1.82
CA LEU A 19 -2.38 7.16 0.73
C LEU A 19 -1.95 5.77 1.20
N LEU A 20 -2.91 4.84 1.28
CA LEU A 20 -2.65 3.43 1.51
C LEU A 20 -2.46 2.76 0.15
N VAL A 21 -1.20 2.56 -0.25
CA VAL A 21 -0.82 2.00 -1.55
C VAL A 21 -0.71 0.49 -1.42
N LEU A 22 -1.74 -0.25 -1.84
CA LEU A 22 -1.79 -1.70 -1.76
C LEU A 22 -1.16 -2.31 -3.02
N MET A 23 0.09 -2.72 -2.89
CA MET A 23 0.84 -3.42 -3.93
C MET A 23 0.30 -4.86 -4.03
N GLY A 24 -0.27 -5.24 -5.17
CA GLY A 24 -0.92 -6.55 -5.34
C GLY A 24 -2.40 -6.58 -4.96
N ILE A 25 -3.14 -5.48 -5.20
CA ILE A 25 -4.56 -5.33 -4.82
C ILE A 25 -5.50 -6.41 -5.40
N THR A 26 -5.09 -7.08 -6.48
CA THR A 26 -5.87 -8.13 -7.15
C THR A 26 -5.64 -9.53 -6.55
N GLY A 27 -4.78 -9.63 -5.54
CA GLY A 27 -4.47 -10.87 -4.83
C GLY A 27 -5.52 -11.24 -3.78
N ASP A 28 -5.44 -12.48 -3.29
CA ASP A 28 -6.41 -13.02 -2.33
C ASP A 28 -6.30 -12.34 -0.96
N ALA A 29 -5.10 -11.95 -0.54
CA ALA A 29 -4.89 -11.24 0.74
C ALA A 29 -5.61 -9.87 0.78
N ALA A 30 -5.68 -9.17 -0.35
CA ALA A 30 -6.45 -7.94 -0.48
C ALA A 30 -7.94 -8.15 -0.15
N GLU A 31 -8.52 -9.26 -0.62
CA GLU A 31 -9.91 -9.63 -0.35
C GLU A 31 -10.11 -10.17 1.07
N VAL A 32 -9.28 -11.13 1.49
CA VAL A 32 -9.52 -11.92 2.70
C VAL A 32 -9.05 -11.23 3.98
N MET A 33 -8.04 -10.35 3.88
CA MET A 33 -7.41 -9.72 5.04
C MET A 33 -7.60 -8.20 5.03
N TYR A 34 -7.15 -7.52 3.98
CA TYR A 34 -7.13 -6.06 3.97
C TYR A 34 -8.53 -5.45 3.86
N ALA A 35 -9.38 -5.95 2.97
CA ALA A 35 -10.73 -5.43 2.79
C ALA A 35 -11.59 -5.46 4.07
N PRO A 36 -11.68 -6.57 4.85
CA PRO A 36 -12.37 -6.57 6.14
C PRO A 36 -11.79 -5.55 7.13
N GLY A 37 -10.46 -5.41 7.17
CA GLY A 37 -9.78 -4.46 8.05
C GLY A 37 -10.11 -3.01 7.70
N LEU A 38 -10.02 -2.66 6.42
CA LEU A 38 -10.37 -1.34 5.90
C LEU A 38 -11.85 -1.01 6.15
N ALA A 39 -12.76 -1.96 5.90
CA ALA A 39 -14.18 -1.76 6.18
C ALA A 39 -14.42 -1.42 7.65
N ARG A 40 -13.82 -2.16 8.58
CA ARG A 40 -13.92 -1.89 10.02
C ARG A 40 -13.35 -0.53 10.39
N ALA A 41 -12.20 -0.16 9.83
CA ALA A 41 -11.56 1.14 10.07
C ALA A 41 -12.45 2.31 9.61
N TRP A 42 -13.10 2.19 8.45
CA TRP A 42 -14.06 3.19 7.97
C TRP A 42 -15.34 3.22 8.83
N GLN A 43 -15.91 2.06 9.17
CA GLN A 43 -17.10 1.97 10.04
C GLN A 43 -16.87 2.63 11.40
N GLN A 44 -15.68 2.43 11.98
CA GLN A 44 -15.30 2.97 13.28
C GLN A 44 -14.70 4.38 13.19
N LYS A 45 -14.60 4.96 11.99
CA LYS A 45 -14.01 6.29 11.74
C LYS A 45 -12.58 6.42 12.30
N LEU A 46 -11.79 5.37 12.19
CA LEU A 46 -10.41 5.31 12.68
C LEU A 46 -9.39 5.90 11.69
N VAL A 47 -9.83 6.25 10.48
CA VAL A 47 -9.00 6.85 9.45
C VAL A 47 -9.47 8.26 9.14
N HIS A 48 -8.54 9.13 8.78
CA HIS A 48 -8.89 10.47 8.32
C HIS A 48 -9.77 10.40 7.06
N PRO A 49 -10.84 11.22 6.92
CA PRO A 49 -11.78 11.13 5.79
C PRO A 49 -11.17 11.35 4.40
N GLN A 50 -10.03 12.05 4.32
CA GLN A 50 -9.30 12.25 3.07
C GLN A 50 -8.34 11.09 2.75
N THR A 51 -8.19 10.11 3.64
CA THR A 51 -7.39 8.91 3.36
C THR A 51 -7.93 8.19 2.13
N ALA A 52 -7.02 7.79 1.25
CA ALA A 52 -7.34 7.07 0.03
C ALA A 52 -6.57 5.76 -0.05
N ILE A 53 -7.18 4.78 -0.71
CA ILE A 53 -6.61 3.47 -1.00
C ILE A 53 -6.25 3.47 -2.48
N VAL A 54 -4.98 3.20 -2.78
CA VAL A 54 -4.50 3.08 -4.15
C VAL A 54 -4.11 1.64 -4.40
N GLY A 55 -4.92 0.92 -5.16
CA GLY A 55 -4.60 -0.42 -5.60
C GLY A 55 -3.61 -0.39 -6.76
N VAL A 56 -2.54 -1.17 -6.67
CA VAL A 56 -1.55 -1.35 -7.75
C VAL A 56 -1.49 -2.81 -8.17
N ALA A 57 -1.66 -3.07 -9.46
CA ALA A 57 -1.50 -4.37 -10.09
C ALA A 57 -1.35 -4.21 -11.61
N PRO A 58 -0.88 -5.23 -12.34
CA PRO A 58 -0.91 -5.22 -13.80
C PRO A 58 -2.32 -4.99 -14.33
N ASP A 59 -2.42 -4.32 -15.49
CA ASP A 59 -3.71 -4.11 -16.16
C ASP A 59 -4.31 -5.44 -16.61
N LEU A 60 -3.49 -6.38 -17.09
CA LEU A 60 -3.88 -7.76 -17.42
C LEU A 60 -3.35 -8.72 -16.35
N TRP A 61 -4.26 -9.29 -15.56
CA TRP A 61 -3.91 -10.26 -14.51
C TRP A 61 -4.84 -11.47 -14.55
N LYS A 62 -4.25 -12.67 -14.51
CA LYS A 62 -4.97 -13.96 -14.62
C LYS A 62 -5.95 -14.01 -15.81
N GLY A 63 -5.57 -13.43 -16.95
CA GLY A 63 -6.38 -13.41 -18.17
C GLY A 63 -7.55 -12.42 -18.18
N LYS A 64 -7.66 -11.55 -17.17
CA LYS A 64 -8.66 -10.49 -17.09
C LYS A 64 -8.00 -9.11 -17.11
N LYS A 65 -8.59 -8.17 -17.86
CA LYS A 65 -8.23 -6.75 -17.74
C LYS A 65 -8.91 -6.16 -16.49
N TRP A 66 -8.12 -5.62 -15.58
CA TRP A 66 -8.60 -5.00 -14.34
C TRP A 66 -8.85 -3.51 -14.54
N THR A 67 -9.96 -3.06 -13.98
CA THR A 67 -10.37 -1.65 -13.92
C THR A 67 -10.53 -1.21 -12.47
N GLU A 68 -10.68 0.09 -12.23
CA GLU A 68 -10.98 0.59 -10.89
C GLU A 68 -12.30 0.03 -10.34
N ALA A 69 -13.32 -0.14 -11.19
CA ALA A 69 -14.59 -0.77 -10.80
C ALA A 69 -14.39 -2.22 -10.36
N ASP A 70 -13.50 -2.97 -11.02
CA ASP A 70 -13.17 -4.33 -10.61
C ASP A 70 -12.47 -4.37 -9.25
N VAL A 71 -11.57 -3.42 -8.98
CA VAL A 71 -10.89 -3.31 -7.69
C VAL A 71 -11.89 -2.94 -6.59
N LYS A 72 -12.78 -1.97 -6.84
CA LYS A 72 -13.87 -1.60 -5.91
C LYS A 72 -14.75 -2.81 -5.60
N ALA A 73 -15.15 -3.58 -6.61
CA ALA A 73 -15.92 -4.80 -6.44
C ALA A 73 -15.15 -5.88 -5.66
N HIS A 74 -13.85 -6.05 -5.92
CA HIS A 74 -12.97 -6.99 -5.22
C HIS A 74 -12.85 -6.66 -3.73
N ILE A 75 -12.60 -5.39 -3.40
CA ILE A 75 -12.60 -4.91 -2.02
C ILE A 75 -13.96 -5.11 -1.38
N ARG A 76 -15.05 -4.66 -2.02
CA ARG A 76 -16.42 -4.82 -1.50
C ARG A 76 -16.73 -6.27 -1.17
N LYS A 77 -16.40 -7.19 -2.08
CA LYS A 77 -16.56 -8.64 -1.85
C LYS A 77 -15.86 -9.08 -0.57
N GLY A 78 -14.61 -8.66 -0.37
CA GLY A 78 -13.83 -8.95 0.84
C GLY A 78 -14.44 -8.38 2.13
N THR A 79 -15.13 -7.23 2.06
CA THR A 79 -15.82 -6.67 3.23
C THR A 79 -17.02 -7.49 3.70
N GLY A 80 -17.60 -8.32 2.82
CA GLY A 80 -18.83 -9.06 3.05
C GLY A 80 -20.13 -8.24 2.92
N ILE A 81 -20.03 -6.93 2.61
CA ILE A 81 -21.20 -6.04 2.46
C ILE A 81 -21.92 -6.31 1.14
N LYS A 82 -23.17 -6.78 1.25
CA LYS A 82 -24.01 -7.13 0.10
C LYS A 82 -24.95 -6.02 -0.33
N SER A 83 -25.44 -5.20 0.60
CA SER A 83 -26.38 -4.11 0.31
C SER A 83 -25.67 -2.91 -0.33
N ASP A 84 -26.20 -2.40 -1.44
CA ASP A 84 -25.71 -1.16 -2.04
C ASP A 84 -25.87 0.04 -1.10
N GLN A 85 -26.95 0.06 -0.31
CA GLN A 85 -27.18 1.11 0.67
C GLN A 85 -26.11 1.11 1.76
N GLU A 86 -25.75 -0.07 2.28
CA GLU A 86 -24.71 -0.19 3.30
C GLU A 86 -23.33 0.15 2.74
N TRP A 87 -23.06 -0.26 1.50
CA TRP A 87 -21.80 0.02 0.82
C TRP A 87 -21.63 1.53 0.56
N THR A 88 -22.66 2.19 0.04
CA THR A 88 -22.65 3.64 -0.14
C THR A 88 -22.56 4.38 1.19
N ALA A 89 -23.28 3.92 2.23
CA ALA A 89 -23.24 4.54 3.55
C ALA A 89 -21.86 4.42 4.23
N LEU A 90 -21.09 3.38 3.91
CA LEU A 90 -19.71 3.23 4.39
C LEU A 90 -18.79 4.33 3.83
N GLY A 91 -19.07 4.83 2.62
CA GLY A 91 -18.28 5.89 1.96
C GLY A 91 -16.87 5.46 1.51
N LEU A 92 -16.50 4.20 1.70
CA LEU A 92 -15.17 3.66 1.37
C LEU A 92 -14.90 3.68 -0.14
N GLU A 93 -15.92 3.46 -0.97
CA GLU A 93 -15.77 3.37 -2.43
C GLU A 93 -15.16 4.63 -3.05
N GLU A 94 -15.57 5.80 -2.59
CA GLU A 94 -15.07 7.11 -3.03
C GLU A 94 -13.58 7.31 -2.73
N SER A 95 -13.03 6.54 -1.80
CA SER A 95 -11.61 6.57 -1.41
C SER A 95 -10.77 5.53 -2.14
N ILE A 96 -11.36 4.65 -2.96
CA ILE A 96 -10.62 3.59 -3.67
C ILE A 96 -10.25 4.06 -5.08
N PHE A 97 -8.97 3.98 -5.40
CA PHE A 97 -8.38 4.27 -6.70
C PHE A 97 -7.60 3.06 -7.22
N PHE A 98 -7.47 2.96 -8.54
CA PHE A 98 -6.65 1.93 -9.17
C PHE A 98 -5.60 2.55 -10.10
N LYS A 99 -4.36 2.09 -9.97
CA LYS A 99 -3.25 2.44 -10.85
C LYS A 99 -2.61 1.18 -11.41
N PRO A 100 -2.80 0.91 -12.72
CA PRO A 100 -2.11 -0.20 -13.35
C PRO A 100 -0.59 0.00 -13.29
N GLY A 101 0.14 -1.07 -12.99
CA GLY A 101 1.59 -1.06 -12.97
C GLY A 101 2.14 -2.46 -12.74
N ASP A 102 3.14 -2.84 -13.52
CA ASP A 102 3.93 -4.04 -13.24
C ASP A 102 4.98 -3.69 -12.20
N VAL A 103 4.88 -4.32 -11.03
CA VAL A 103 5.76 -4.07 -9.90
C VAL A 103 7.21 -4.52 -10.15
N THR A 104 7.44 -5.31 -11.20
CA THR A 104 8.78 -5.77 -11.63
C THR A 104 9.42 -4.88 -12.69
N ASP A 105 8.65 -3.98 -13.32
CA ASP A 105 9.13 -3.06 -14.34
C ASP A 105 9.44 -1.70 -13.71
N SER A 106 10.71 -1.31 -13.70
CA SER A 106 11.16 -0.05 -13.13
C SER A 106 10.54 1.17 -13.82
N SER A 107 10.20 1.07 -15.12
CA SER A 107 9.59 2.19 -15.85
C SER A 107 8.17 2.52 -15.37
N SER A 108 7.48 1.54 -14.77
CA SER A 108 6.14 1.71 -14.19
C SER A 108 6.14 2.62 -12.94
N TYR A 109 7.28 2.77 -12.25
CA TYR A 109 7.35 3.53 -10.98
C TYR A 109 7.33 5.04 -11.17
N LEU A 110 7.84 5.57 -12.29
CA LEU A 110 7.74 7.00 -12.60
C LEU A 110 6.27 7.42 -12.77
N ALA A 111 5.51 6.68 -13.56
CA ALA A 111 4.08 6.92 -13.77
C ALA A 111 3.26 6.74 -12.48
N LEU A 112 3.63 5.76 -11.64
CA LEU A 112 3.04 5.59 -10.32
C LEU A 112 3.34 6.79 -9.43
N LYS A 113 4.59 7.25 -9.35
CA LYS A 113 5.01 8.40 -8.54
C LYS A 113 4.22 9.66 -8.90
N GLU A 114 4.13 9.99 -10.19
CA GLU A 114 3.36 11.14 -10.70
C GLU A 114 1.88 11.02 -10.32
N SER A 115 1.30 9.83 -10.50
CA SER A 115 -0.10 9.57 -10.14
C SER A 115 -0.37 9.75 -8.65
N LEU A 116 0.53 9.27 -7.80
CA LEU A 116 0.43 9.43 -6.35
C LEU A 116 0.64 10.89 -5.93
N GLN A 117 1.56 11.63 -6.56
CA GLN A 117 1.78 13.06 -6.27
C GLN A 117 0.53 13.88 -6.56
N LYS A 118 -0.11 13.65 -7.71
CA LYS A 118 -1.37 14.29 -8.05
C LYS A 118 -2.47 13.97 -7.02
N LEU A 119 -2.57 12.70 -6.62
CA LEU A 119 -3.56 12.30 -5.63
C LEU A 119 -3.25 12.85 -4.24
N ASP A 120 -1.97 13.00 -3.88
CA ASP A 120 -1.55 13.63 -2.63
C ASP A 120 -2.03 15.09 -2.55
N GLU A 121 -1.98 15.83 -3.66
CA GLU A 121 -2.51 17.19 -3.74
C GLU A 121 -4.04 17.21 -3.58
N GLU A 122 -4.74 16.32 -4.29
CA GLU A 122 -6.21 16.20 -4.24
C GLU A 122 -6.72 15.80 -2.85
N ARG A 123 -5.97 14.94 -2.16
CA ARG A 123 -6.33 14.38 -0.84
C ARG A 123 -5.61 15.05 0.33
N GLN A 124 -4.76 16.04 0.07
CA GLN A 124 -4.00 16.79 1.07
C GLN A 124 -3.19 15.90 2.01
N THR A 125 -2.65 14.78 1.51
CA THR A 125 -1.86 13.82 2.31
C THR A 125 -0.46 14.33 2.63
N GLU A 126 -0.01 15.39 1.95
CA GLU A 126 1.33 15.99 2.07
C GLU A 126 2.47 14.99 1.79
N GLY A 127 2.20 13.99 0.94
CA GLY A 127 3.15 12.93 0.60
C GLY A 127 3.18 11.77 1.60
N ARG A 128 2.25 11.72 2.58
CA ARG A 128 2.11 10.59 3.50
C ARG A 128 1.56 9.37 2.77
N ARG A 129 2.41 8.35 2.61
CA ARG A 129 2.15 7.14 1.83
C ARG A 129 2.56 5.92 2.65
N MET A 130 1.65 4.98 2.77
CA MET A 130 1.93 3.66 3.34
C MET A 130 1.85 2.62 2.22
N PHE A 131 3.01 2.06 1.85
CA PHE A 131 3.12 1.00 0.86
C PHE A 131 2.87 -0.35 1.54
N VAL A 132 1.68 -0.90 1.34
CA VAL A 132 1.25 -2.19 1.87
C VAL A 132 1.64 -3.29 0.87
N MET A 133 2.60 -4.13 1.27
CA MET A 133 3.18 -5.17 0.42
C MET A 133 2.33 -6.45 0.47
N SER A 134 1.22 -6.47 -0.29
CA SER A 134 0.37 -7.65 -0.47
C SER A 134 0.88 -8.56 -1.59
N LEU A 135 2.19 -8.83 -1.60
CA LEU A 135 2.90 -9.57 -2.64
C LEU A 135 3.68 -10.76 -2.07
N PRO A 136 3.96 -11.80 -2.88
CA PRO A 136 4.91 -12.84 -2.52
C PRO A 136 6.28 -12.27 -2.12
N PRO A 137 7.00 -12.88 -1.15
CA PRO A 137 8.25 -12.34 -0.61
C PRO A 137 9.31 -12.00 -1.67
N GLN A 138 9.42 -12.79 -2.74
CA GLN A 138 10.37 -12.55 -3.82
C GLN A 138 10.14 -11.22 -4.57
N LEU A 139 8.88 -10.74 -4.62
CA LEU A 139 8.55 -9.46 -5.25
C LEU A 139 8.77 -8.29 -4.32
N ILE A 140 8.65 -8.47 -3.00
CA ILE A 140 8.82 -7.39 -2.01
C ILE A 140 10.19 -6.71 -2.17
N LYS A 141 11.25 -7.49 -2.35
CA LYS A 141 12.61 -6.97 -2.60
C LYS A 141 12.65 -6.08 -3.84
N VAL A 142 12.06 -6.54 -4.93
CA VAL A 142 12.00 -5.80 -6.20
C VAL A 142 11.24 -4.49 -6.01
N VAL A 143 10.11 -4.52 -5.30
CA VAL A 143 9.30 -3.33 -5.05
C VAL A 143 10.04 -2.30 -4.19
N VAL A 144 10.63 -2.73 -3.07
CA VAL A 144 11.35 -1.81 -2.18
C VAL A 144 12.50 -1.12 -2.90
N LEU A 145 13.29 -1.86 -3.68
CA LEU A 145 14.38 -1.30 -4.47
C LEU A 145 13.87 -0.26 -5.48
N ASN A 146 12.83 -0.59 -6.25
CA ASN A 146 12.28 0.36 -7.21
C ASN A 146 11.68 1.60 -6.53
N LEU A 147 11.02 1.46 -5.38
CA LEU A 147 10.53 2.61 -4.62
C LEU A 147 11.68 3.50 -4.13
N ALA A 148 12.76 2.91 -3.61
CA ALA A 148 13.94 3.64 -3.15
C ALA A 148 14.65 4.35 -4.31
N GLU A 149 14.95 3.66 -5.40
CA GLU A 149 15.61 4.23 -6.59
C GLU A 149 14.81 5.37 -7.23
N ASN A 150 13.48 5.37 -7.08
CA ASN A 150 12.61 6.43 -7.56
C ASN A 150 12.32 7.52 -6.51
N GLY A 151 13.00 7.51 -5.36
CA GLY A 151 12.86 8.51 -4.30
C GLY A 151 11.44 8.56 -3.71
N MET A 152 10.80 7.39 -3.58
CA MET A 152 9.47 7.25 -3.00
C MET A 152 9.50 6.81 -1.53
N LEU A 153 10.71 6.65 -0.97
CA LEU A 153 10.98 6.29 0.41
C LEU A 153 11.88 7.32 1.13
N ASP A 154 12.10 8.50 0.54
CA ASP A 154 13.08 9.49 1.00
C ASP A 154 12.69 10.17 2.33
N ASP A 155 11.39 10.22 2.66
CA ASP A 155 10.89 10.81 3.91
C ASP A 155 10.36 9.68 4.82
N PRO A 156 11.13 9.22 5.82
CA PRO A 156 10.72 8.10 6.69
C PRO A 156 9.54 8.45 7.61
N ASP A 157 9.26 9.73 7.86
CA ASP A 157 8.11 10.15 8.68
C ASP A 157 6.79 10.09 7.87
N LYS A 158 6.90 10.06 6.53
CA LYS A 158 5.77 10.06 5.61
C LYS A 158 5.68 8.82 4.74
N ASN A 159 6.77 8.11 4.49
CA ASN A 159 6.84 6.99 3.55
C ASN A 159 7.12 5.70 4.32
N ILE A 160 6.04 4.97 4.60
CA ILE A 160 6.07 3.77 5.42
C ILE A 160 5.93 2.56 4.52
N VAL A 161 6.80 1.57 4.69
CA VAL A 161 6.65 0.25 4.06
C VAL A 161 6.07 -0.72 5.08
N PHE A 162 4.86 -1.21 4.80
CA PHE A 162 4.20 -2.23 5.61
C PHE A 162 4.33 -3.59 4.92
N ILE A 163 5.02 -4.52 5.58
CA ILE A 163 5.22 -5.89 5.11
C ILE A 163 4.56 -6.83 6.10
N ASP A 164 3.60 -7.61 5.62
CA ASP A 164 3.02 -8.69 6.42
C ASP A 164 3.94 -9.92 6.43
N LYS A 165 3.85 -10.73 7.48
CA LYS A 165 4.60 -11.98 7.60
C LYS A 165 4.05 -13.00 6.57
N PRO A 166 4.88 -13.91 6.04
CA PRO A 166 6.26 -14.23 6.46
C PRO A 166 7.35 -13.45 5.71
N PHE A 167 8.45 -13.16 6.40
CA PHE A 167 9.65 -12.53 5.83
C PHE A 167 10.46 -13.53 4.98
N GLY A 168 9.88 -14.11 3.94
CA GLY A 168 10.55 -15.10 3.09
C GLY A 168 10.25 -16.56 3.45
N ALA A 169 10.61 -17.45 2.52
CA ALA A 169 10.31 -18.90 2.60
C ALA A 169 11.38 -19.71 3.35
N SER A 170 12.47 -19.07 3.78
CA SER A 170 13.58 -19.69 4.52
C SER A 170 14.22 -18.67 5.46
N TYR A 171 14.96 -19.16 6.46
CA TYR A 171 15.74 -18.30 7.37
C TYR A 171 16.70 -17.39 6.60
N GLN A 172 17.40 -17.93 5.60
CA GLN A 172 18.32 -17.17 4.76
C GLN A 172 17.59 -16.05 4.00
N GLY A 173 16.43 -16.35 3.41
CA GLY A 173 15.60 -15.34 2.74
C GLY A 173 15.10 -14.25 3.68
N ALA A 174 14.82 -14.59 4.95
CA ALA A 174 14.44 -13.61 5.97
C ALA A 174 15.58 -12.68 6.36
N VAL A 175 16.80 -13.23 6.50
CA VAL A 175 18.00 -12.42 6.77
C VAL A 175 18.28 -11.49 5.60
N GLU A 176 18.20 -11.97 4.37
CA GLU A 176 18.43 -11.16 3.17
C GLU A 176 17.40 -10.04 3.01
N LEU A 177 16.11 -10.33 3.20
CA LEU A 177 15.06 -9.32 3.16
C LEU A 177 15.27 -8.28 4.26
N ARG A 178 15.57 -8.70 5.50
CA ARG A 178 15.84 -7.78 6.60
C ARG A 178 17.01 -6.86 6.29
N SER A 179 18.14 -7.39 5.84
CA SER A 179 19.34 -6.59 5.52
C SER A 179 19.06 -5.57 4.41
N LEU A 180 18.26 -5.92 3.41
CA LEU A 180 17.82 -4.99 2.38
C LEU A 180 16.93 -3.88 2.94
N LEU A 181 15.93 -4.24 3.74
CA LEU A 181 15.04 -3.24 4.35
C LEU A 181 15.85 -2.28 5.23
N GLU A 182 16.85 -2.79 5.95
CA GLU A 182 17.77 -1.96 6.72
C GLU A 182 18.65 -1.06 5.85
N SER A 183 19.13 -1.49 4.68
CA SER A 183 19.93 -0.61 3.80
C SER A 183 19.08 0.49 3.18
N GLU A 184 17.92 0.16 2.65
CA GLU A 184 17.11 1.09 1.86
C GLU A 184 16.26 2.02 2.74
N ILE A 185 15.64 1.49 3.80
CA ILE A 185 14.67 2.24 4.61
C ILE A 185 15.38 3.01 5.74
N VAL A 186 16.49 2.51 6.28
CA VAL A 186 17.24 3.22 7.34
C VAL A 186 18.17 4.28 6.75
N SER A 187 18.69 4.10 5.52
CA SER A 187 19.50 5.14 4.87
C SER A 187 18.70 6.39 4.54
N ALA A 188 17.41 6.27 4.20
CA ALA A 188 16.54 7.43 3.97
C ALA A 188 16.27 8.25 5.25
N ALA A 189 16.41 7.64 6.43
CA ALA A 189 16.26 8.32 7.72
C ALA A 189 17.54 8.96 8.25
N VAL A 190 18.65 8.83 7.53
CA VAL A 190 19.96 9.38 7.90
C VAL A 190 20.56 10.09 6.67
N ALA A 191 20.01 11.26 6.36
CA ALA A 191 20.66 12.28 5.54
C ALA A 191 20.37 13.67 6.11
#